data_AF-A0A0Q5HHU6-F1
#
_entry.id   AF-A0A0Q5HHU6-F1
#
_cell.length_a   1.000
_cell.length_b   1.000
_cell.length_c   1.000
_cell.angle_alpha   90.00
_cell.angle_beta   90.00
_cell.angle_gamma   90.00
#
_symmetry.space_group_name_H-M   'P 1'
#
loop_
_entity.id
_entity.type
_entity.pdbx_description
1 polymer ?
#
loop_
_entity_poly.entity_id
_entity_poly.type
_entity_poly.pdbx_seq_one_letter_code
_entity_poly.pdbx_strand_id
1 'polypeptide(L)'
;MTRHDSLPPSPNTPQPAPLPEPIIDLEAGVERMMGNRALYLRVLARFRSDYRDAVAPIREALAAGEHNLARRLAHTIKGAAGMIDAPALHGAALALEDAVHGARDPAPLLQQLDAALAAVLRVLDGMDLTAPAAAPPTPVATGDARAQLRVMLDIGDGAALELVAAAQGELSGYLGEREYAVLRAAVSDFEYERALEVLDRSGRSGQE
;
A
#
# COMPACT_ATOMS: atom_id res chain seq x y z
N MET A 1 39.60 43.96 34.25
CA MET A 1 38.67 44.63 33.32
C MET A 1 39.20 44.40 31.91
N THR A 2 38.68 43.36 31.22
CA THR A 2 37.79 43.47 30.02
C THR A 2 38.59 43.94 28.79
N ARG A 3 38.66 43.25 27.63
CA ARG A 3 37.60 42.58 26.88
C ARG A 3 38.16 41.45 26.00
N HIS A 4 37.36 40.39 25.95
CA HIS A 4 37.36 39.32 24.97
C HIS A 4 36.80 39.91 23.66
N ASP A 5 37.58 39.89 22.58
CA ASP A 5 37.11 40.33 21.26
C ASP A 5 36.34 39.16 20.62
N SER A 6 35.01 39.20 20.79
CA SER A 6 34.10 38.23 20.20
C SER A 6 33.90 38.53 18.73
N LEU A 7 34.25 37.56 17.88
CA LEU A 7 33.90 37.53 16.46
C LEU A 7 32.38 37.72 16.27
N PRO A 8 31.95 38.44 15.23
CA PRO A 8 30.53 38.56 14.92
C PRO A 8 29.96 37.21 14.45
N PRO A 9 28.71 36.88 14.81
CA PRO A 9 28.03 35.71 14.25
C PRO A 9 27.81 35.93 12.75
N SER A 10 28.23 34.96 11.95
CA SER A 10 27.98 34.91 10.50
C SER A 10 26.50 35.12 10.19
N PRO A 11 26.17 35.81 9.08
CA PRO A 11 24.78 36.05 8.70
C PRO A 11 24.09 34.72 8.44
N ASN A 12 22.99 34.51 9.18
CA ASN A 12 22.06 33.40 9.03
C ASN A 12 21.55 33.39 7.59
N THR A 13 22.16 32.58 6.72
CA THR A 13 21.61 32.26 5.41
C THR A 13 20.20 31.71 5.64
N PRO A 14 19.15 32.30 5.06
CA PRO A 14 17.81 31.72 5.14
C PRO A 14 17.88 30.33 4.52
N GLN A 15 17.78 29.31 5.38
CA GLN A 15 17.58 27.92 4.97
C GLN A 15 16.39 27.93 4.00
N PRO A 16 16.53 27.41 2.76
CA PRO A 16 15.38 27.31 1.86
C PRO A 16 14.30 26.53 2.61
N ALA A 17 13.10 27.11 2.68
CA ALA A 17 11.95 26.45 3.28
C ALA A 17 11.82 25.06 2.67
N PRO A 18 11.52 24.02 3.48
CA PRO A 18 11.32 22.68 2.93
C PRO A 18 10.29 22.78 1.80
N LEU A 19 10.66 22.26 0.63
CA LEU A 19 9.77 22.18 -0.52
C LEU A 19 8.48 21.47 -0.05
N PRO A 20 7.28 21.90 -0.50
CA PRO A 20 6.06 21.22 -0.13
C PRO A 20 6.19 19.74 -0.49
N GLU A 21 6.00 18.86 0.48
CA GLU A 21 6.10 17.41 0.26
C GLU A 21 5.10 17.02 -0.84
N PRO A 22 5.53 16.17 -1.81
CA PRO A 22 4.63 15.76 -2.87
C PRO A 22 3.45 14.98 -2.27
N ILE A 23 2.26 15.19 -2.85
CA ILE A 23 1.05 14.45 -2.44
C ILE A 23 1.24 12.94 -2.67
N ILE A 24 1.97 12.59 -3.73
CA ILE A 24 2.42 11.25 -4.09
C ILE A 24 3.85 11.37 -4.61
N ASP A 25 4.80 10.63 -4.03
CA ASP A 25 6.16 10.53 -4.57
C ASP A 25 6.24 9.41 -5.62
N LEU A 26 6.09 9.81 -6.89
CA LEU A 26 6.13 8.88 -8.01
C LEU A 26 7.49 8.21 -8.20
N GLU A 27 8.60 8.91 -7.95
CA GLU A 27 9.93 8.34 -8.15
C GLU A 27 10.23 7.29 -7.08
N ALA A 28 9.98 7.63 -5.80
CA ALA A 28 10.14 6.71 -4.68
C ALA A 28 9.24 5.46 -4.84
N GLY A 29 7.99 5.67 -5.26
CA GLY A 29 7.05 4.59 -5.49
C GLY A 29 7.47 3.64 -6.63
N VAL A 30 8.07 4.17 -7.69
CA VAL A 30 8.62 3.35 -8.79
C VAL A 30 9.88 2.61 -8.37
N GLU A 31 10.77 3.22 -7.60
CA GLU A 31 11.97 2.57 -7.07
C GLU A 31 11.62 1.37 -6.17
N ARG A 32 10.59 1.51 -5.33
CA ARG A 32 10.05 0.40 -4.52
C ARG A 32 9.56 -0.76 -5.36
N MET A 33 9.06 -0.48 -6.56
CA MET A 33 8.65 -1.48 -7.54
C MET A 33 9.81 -1.94 -8.43
N MET A 34 11.05 -1.82 -7.95
CA MET A 34 12.28 -2.22 -8.67
C MET A 34 12.40 -1.53 -10.04
N GLY A 35 11.94 -0.29 -10.16
CA GLY A 35 11.92 0.47 -11.40
C GLY A 35 10.71 0.18 -12.31
N ASN A 36 9.77 -0.66 -11.90
CA ASN A 36 8.63 -1.05 -12.73
C ASN A 36 7.50 -0.01 -12.68
N ARG A 37 7.63 1.03 -13.50
CA ARG A 37 6.62 2.10 -13.63
C ARG A 37 5.24 1.60 -14.02
N ALA A 38 5.14 0.58 -14.86
CA ALA A 38 3.84 0.03 -15.28
C ALA A 38 3.11 -0.66 -14.12
N LEU A 39 3.84 -1.39 -13.26
CA LEU A 39 3.30 -1.96 -12.04
C LEU A 39 2.83 -0.86 -11.08
N TYR A 40 3.66 0.17 -10.87
CA TYR A 40 3.30 1.28 -9.98
C TYR A 40 2.04 2.03 -10.46
N LEU A 41 1.88 2.28 -11.76
CA LEU A 41 0.65 2.87 -12.30
C LEU A 41 -0.60 2.01 -12.06
N ARG A 42 -0.48 0.67 -12.12
CA ARG A 42 -1.58 -0.24 -11.77
C ARG A 42 -1.94 -0.15 -10.29
N VAL A 43 -0.94 -0.07 -9.41
CA VAL A 43 -1.14 0.15 -7.97
C VAL A 43 -1.89 1.46 -7.73
N LEU A 44 -1.48 2.56 -8.36
CA LEU A 44 -2.18 3.84 -8.27
C LEU A 44 -3.62 3.77 -8.80
N ALA A 45 -3.86 3.08 -9.92
CA ALA A 45 -5.19 2.89 -10.47
C ALA A 45 -6.10 2.08 -9.53
N ARG A 46 -5.56 1.03 -8.91
CA ARG A 46 -6.28 0.20 -7.93
C ARG A 46 -6.58 0.99 -6.67
N PHE A 47 -5.59 1.70 -6.13
CA PHE A 47 -5.77 2.56 -4.96
C PHE A 47 -6.92 3.55 -5.18
N ARG A 48 -6.93 4.21 -6.35
CA ARG A 48 -8.00 5.15 -6.73
C ARG A 48 -9.39 4.52 -6.71
N SER A 49 -9.51 3.26 -7.13
CA SER A 49 -10.78 2.53 -7.18
C SER A 49 -11.22 2.07 -5.79
N ASP A 50 -10.32 1.44 -5.04
CA ASP A 50 -10.64 0.76 -3.78
C ASP A 50 -10.87 1.73 -2.63
N TYR A 51 -10.17 2.86 -2.63
CA TYR A 51 -10.17 3.80 -1.51
C TYR A 51 -11.01 5.05 -1.75
N ARG A 52 -11.71 5.17 -2.89
CA ARG A 52 -12.55 6.34 -3.20
C ARG A 52 -13.54 6.68 -2.08
N ASP A 53 -14.13 5.65 -1.47
CA ASP A 53 -15.15 5.79 -0.42
C ASP A 53 -14.66 5.28 0.95
N ALA A 54 -13.36 5.05 1.14
CA ALA A 54 -12.82 4.37 2.33
C ALA A 54 -13.01 5.13 3.66
N VAL A 55 -13.31 6.43 3.62
CA VAL A 55 -13.60 7.23 4.83
C VAL A 55 -15.04 7.05 5.31
N ALA A 56 -15.99 6.73 4.43
CA ALA A 56 -17.38 6.48 4.80
C ALA A 56 -17.55 5.35 5.83
N PRO A 57 -16.99 4.13 5.64
CA PRO A 57 -17.12 3.06 6.62
C PRO A 57 -16.42 3.37 7.95
N ILE A 58 -15.37 4.19 7.95
CA ILE A 58 -14.73 4.67 9.19
C ILE A 58 -15.69 5.57 9.96
N ARG A 59 -16.33 6.51 9.27
CA ARG A 59 -17.33 7.41 9.86
C ARG A 59 -18.50 6.64 10.48
N GLU A 60 -19.00 5.64 9.77
CA GLU A 60 -20.08 4.77 10.24
C GLU A 60 -19.66 3.96 11.48
N ALA A 61 -18.47 3.35 11.45
CA ALA A 61 -17.93 2.61 12.59
C ALA A 61 -17.77 3.50 13.83
N LEU A 62 -17.28 4.73 13.66
CA LEU A 62 -17.15 5.70 14.75
C LEU A 62 -18.52 6.12 15.31
N ALA A 63 -19.51 6.35 14.46
CA ALA A 63 -20.87 6.70 14.87
C ALA A 63 -21.57 5.54 15.62
N ALA A 64 -21.26 4.29 15.25
CA ALA A 64 -21.74 3.09 15.91
C ALA A 64 -20.99 2.75 17.22
N GLY A 65 -19.93 3.47 17.57
CA GLY A 65 -19.07 3.15 18.73
C GLY A 65 -18.12 1.96 18.49
N GLU A 66 -18.01 1.48 17.25
CA GLU A 66 -17.17 0.36 16.83
C GLU A 66 -15.71 0.81 16.65
N HIS A 67 -15.09 1.29 17.73
CA HIS A 67 -13.73 1.84 17.73
C HIS A 67 -12.69 0.85 17.18
N ASN A 68 -12.83 -0.46 17.45
CA ASN A 68 -11.93 -1.47 16.92
C ASN A 68 -12.01 -1.58 15.38
N LEU A 69 -13.21 -1.50 14.81
CA LEU A 69 -13.40 -1.53 13.37
C LEU A 69 -12.87 -0.26 12.72
N ALA A 70 -13.19 0.91 13.27
CA ALA A 70 -12.67 2.20 12.79
C ALA A 70 -11.14 2.23 12.77
N ARG A 71 -10.49 1.70 13.83
CA ARG A 71 -9.04 1.58 13.91
C ARG A 71 -8.47 0.68 12.82
N ARG A 72 -9.07 -0.50 12.60
CA ARG A 72 -8.63 -1.44 11.55
C ARG A 72 -8.72 -0.81 10.17
N LEU A 73 -9.83 -0.14 9.87
CA LEU A 73 -10.02 0.56 8.59
C LEU A 73 -9.00 1.69 8.39
N ALA A 74 -8.74 2.50 9.42
CA ALA A 74 -7.69 3.52 9.38
C ALA A 74 -6.30 2.90 9.16
N HIS A 75 -6.00 1.77 9.81
CA HIS A 75 -4.77 1.02 9.61
C HIS A 75 -4.60 0.52 8.17
N THR A 76 -5.69 0.03 7.54
CA THR A 76 -5.69 -0.38 6.13
C THR A 76 -5.36 0.81 5.22
N ILE A 77 -5.98 1.97 5.43
CA ILE A 77 -5.67 3.19 4.65
C ILE A 77 -4.22 3.62 4.87
N LYS A 78 -3.70 3.52 6.10
CA LYS A 78 -2.29 3.83 6.40
C LYS A 78 -1.33 2.97 5.58
N GLY A 79 -1.56 1.66 5.54
CA GLY A 79 -0.77 0.72 4.74
C GLY A 79 -0.82 1.05 3.25
N ALA A 80 -2.02 1.27 2.72
CA ALA A 80 -2.23 1.64 1.32
C ALA A 80 -1.56 2.97 0.96
N ALA A 81 -1.65 3.98 1.83
CA ALA A 81 -0.99 5.27 1.66
C ALA A 81 0.54 5.16 1.67
N GLY A 82 1.09 4.25 2.47
CA GLY A 82 2.52 3.95 2.46
C GLY A 82 2.98 3.29 1.17
N MET A 83 2.15 2.43 0.58
CA MET A 83 2.45 1.73 -0.69
C MET A 83 2.51 2.68 -1.89
N ILE A 84 1.66 3.70 -1.92
CA ILE A 84 1.66 4.71 -2.98
C ILE A 84 2.56 5.90 -2.68
N ASP A 85 3.35 5.86 -1.60
CA ASP A 85 4.17 7.00 -1.14
C ASP A 85 3.37 8.31 -1.04
N ALA A 86 2.23 8.26 -0.35
CA ALA A 86 1.39 9.42 -0.03
C ALA A 86 1.56 9.84 1.45
N PRO A 87 2.60 10.64 1.78
CA PRO A 87 3.00 10.91 3.17
C PRO A 87 1.92 11.61 3.99
N ALA A 88 1.24 12.60 3.40
CA ALA A 88 0.17 13.33 4.07
C ALA A 88 -1.03 12.43 4.43
N LEU A 89 -1.38 11.49 3.53
CA LEU A 89 -2.46 10.53 3.77
C LEU A 89 -2.04 9.50 4.83
N HIS A 90 -0.80 9.01 4.76
CA HIS A 90 -0.25 8.08 5.73
C HIS A 90 -0.25 8.69 7.14
N GLY A 91 0.20 9.94 7.27
CA GLY A 91 0.20 10.67 8.54
C GLY A 91 -1.21 10.88 9.11
N ALA A 92 -2.18 11.26 8.26
CA ALA A 92 -3.56 11.44 8.69
C ALA A 92 -4.20 10.12 9.17
N ALA A 93 -3.92 9.01 8.49
CA ALA A 93 -4.42 7.68 8.86
C ALA A 93 -3.81 7.20 10.18
N LEU A 94 -2.50 7.40 10.37
CA LEU A 94 -1.81 7.11 11.63
C LEU A 94 -2.39 7.92 12.79
N ALA A 95 -2.57 9.23 12.61
CA ALA A 95 -3.11 10.10 13.66
C ALA A 95 -4.54 9.68 14.06
N LEU A 96 -5.38 9.31 13.08
CA LEU A 96 -6.72 8.79 13.36
C LEU A 96 -6.66 7.45 14.12
N GLU A 97 -5.81 6.52 13.68
CA GLU A 97 -5.59 5.23 14.35
C GLU A 97 -5.24 5.42 15.83
N ASP A 98 -4.29 6.31 16.12
CA ASP A 98 -3.82 6.63 17.47
C ASP A 98 -4.85 7.35 18.33
N ALA A 99 -5.72 8.18 17.73
CA ALA A 99 -6.78 8.87 18.45
C ALA A 99 -7.89 7.92 18.87
N VAL A 100 -8.29 7.02 17.97
CA VAL A 100 -9.27 5.97 18.27
C VAL A 100 -8.74 5.02 19.35
N HIS A 101 -7.44 4.71 19.34
CA HIS A 101 -6.82 3.91 20.39
C HIS A 101 -6.74 4.64 21.74
N GLY A 102 -6.36 5.92 21.74
CA GLY A 102 -6.16 6.72 22.95
C GLY A 102 -7.42 7.38 23.55
N ALA A 103 -8.62 6.98 23.10
CA ALA A 103 -9.90 7.56 23.50
C ALA A 103 -9.97 9.10 23.34
N ARG A 104 -9.29 9.64 22.33
CA ARG A 104 -9.36 11.05 21.93
C ARG A 104 -10.48 11.24 20.91
N ASP A 105 -11.01 12.46 20.81
CA ASP A 105 -12.03 12.77 19.80
C ASP A 105 -11.49 12.54 18.37
N PRO A 106 -12.02 11.56 17.62
CA PRO A 106 -11.52 11.22 16.29
C PRO A 106 -12.10 12.12 15.20
N ALA A 107 -13.13 12.93 15.49
CA ALA A 107 -13.81 13.77 14.48
C ALA A 107 -12.88 14.70 13.68
N PRO A 108 -11.99 15.51 14.30
CA PRO A 108 -11.10 16.39 13.54
C PRO A 108 -10.09 15.62 12.68
N LEU A 109 -9.66 14.43 13.15
CA LEU A 109 -8.70 13.59 12.45
C LEU A 109 -9.34 12.83 11.29
N LEU A 110 -10.61 12.46 11.43
CA LEU A 110 -11.41 11.91 10.33
C LEU A 110 -11.55 12.93 9.20
N GLN A 111 -11.77 14.21 9.53
CA GLN A 111 -11.81 15.29 8.53
C GLN A 111 -10.46 15.50 7.84
N GLN A 112 -9.36 15.41 8.58
CA GLN A 112 -8.01 15.48 8.00
C GLN A 112 -7.74 14.31 7.06
N LEU A 113 -8.15 13.09 7.45
CA LEU A 113 -8.03 11.90 6.62
C LEU A 113 -8.84 12.04 5.32
N ASP A 114 -10.08 12.51 5.42
CA ASP A 114 -10.97 12.77 4.27
C ASP A 114 -10.33 13.77 3.29
N ALA A 115 -9.81 14.89 3.81
CA ALA A 115 -9.17 15.91 3.00
C ALA A 115 -7.88 15.40 2.32
N ALA A 116 -7.06 14.62 3.04
CA ALA A 116 -5.84 14.03 2.50
C ALA A 116 -6.15 13.00 1.41
N LEU A 117 -7.14 12.13 1.63
CA LEU A 117 -7.59 11.15 0.66
C LEU A 117 -8.14 11.83 -0.60
N ALA A 118 -8.99 12.85 -0.43
CA ALA A 118 -9.51 13.62 -1.55
C ALA A 118 -8.39 14.33 -2.35
N ALA A 119 -7.32 14.77 -1.68
CA ALA A 119 -6.16 15.36 -2.35
C ALA A 119 -5.40 14.32 -3.20
N VAL A 120 -5.17 13.13 -2.66
CA VAL A 120 -4.58 12.00 -3.38
C VAL A 120 -5.44 11.63 -4.59
N LEU A 121 -6.74 11.39 -4.38
CA LEU A 121 -7.67 11.02 -5.46
C LEU A 121 -7.71 12.06 -6.58
N ARG A 122 -7.65 13.36 -6.26
CA ARG A 122 -7.60 14.43 -7.27
C ARG A 122 -6.34 14.37 -8.12
N VAL A 123 -5.19 14.05 -7.52
CA VAL A 123 -3.93 13.84 -8.25
C VAL A 123 -4.06 12.60 -9.15
N LEU A 124 -4.62 11.51 -8.63
CA LEU A 124 -4.84 10.27 -9.38
C LEU A 124 -5.83 10.45 -10.54
N ASP A 125 -6.91 11.21 -10.36
CA ASP A 125 -7.90 11.51 -11.41
C ASP A 125 -7.33 12.44 -12.51
N GLY A 126 -6.30 13.23 -12.19
CA GLY A 126 -5.56 14.04 -13.16
C GLY A 126 -4.45 13.31 -13.90
N MET A 127 -4.12 12.08 -13.49
CA MET A 127 -3.09 11.27 -14.12
C MET A 127 -3.68 10.33 -15.17
N ASP A 128 -2.96 10.16 -16.28
CA ASP A 128 -3.21 9.06 -17.20
C ASP A 128 -2.68 7.75 -16.59
N LEU A 129 -3.49 7.17 -15.71
CA LEU A 129 -3.25 5.87 -15.10
C LEU A 129 -3.54 4.71 -16.05
N THR A 130 -3.89 5.01 -17.31
CA THR A 130 -3.97 4.04 -18.39
C THR A 130 -2.56 3.58 -18.71
N ALA A 131 -2.09 2.56 -18.00
CA ALA A 131 -1.04 1.73 -18.56
C ALA A 131 -1.58 1.21 -19.91
N PRO A 132 -0.82 1.26 -21.01
CA PRO A 132 -1.25 0.55 -22.20
C PRO A 132 -1.58 -0.87 -21.75
N ALA A 133 -2.75 -1.37 -22.15
CA ALA A 133 -3.03 -2.79 -22.21
C ALA A 133 -2.05 -3.40 -23.23
N ALA A 134 -0.75 -3.34 -22.92
CA ALA A 134 0.22 -4.21 -23.52
C ALA A 134 -0.25 -5.60 -23.11
N ALA A 135 -0.41 -6.45 -24.13
CA ALA A 135 -0.82 -7.84 -24.10
C ALA A 135 -0.41 -8.56 -22.81
N PRO A 136 -1.17 -9.61 -22.40
CA PRO A 136 -0.80 -10.45 -21.27
C PRO A 136 0.71 -10.69 -21.32
N PRO A 137 1.45 -10.52 -20.22
CA PRO A 137 2.88 -10.73 -20.24
C PRO A 137 3.09 -12.13 -20.81
N THR A 138 3.58 -12.22 -22.05
CA THR A 138 4.18 -13.45 -22.55
C THR A 138 5.18 -13.80 -21.47
N PRO A 139 5.07 -14.99 -20.86
CA PRO A 139 5.90 -15.34 -19.73
C PRO A 139 7.33 -15.26 -20.23
N VAL A 140 8.04 -14.22 -19.79
CA VAL A 140 9.49 -14.22 -19.81
C VAL A 140 9.84 -15.37 -18.90
N ALA A 141 10.11 -16.51 -19.53
CA ALA A 141 10.71 -17.66 -18.90
C ALA A 141 11.89 -17.16 -18.06
N THR A 142 11.94 -17.63 -16.82
CA THR A 142 12.92 -17.34 -15.75
C THR A 142 12.42 -16.35 -14.69
N GLY A 143 11.72 -16.86 -13.68
CA GLY A 143 11.52 -16.14 -12.42
C GLY A 143 10.37 -16.66 -11.56
N ASP A 144 10.57 -17.79 -10.87
CA ASP A 144 9.80 -18.31 -9.71
C ASP A 144 8.38 -17.72 -9.57
N ALA A 145 7.38 -18.30 -10.23
CA ALA A 145 5.99 -17.80 -10.19
C ALA A 145 5.45 -17.72 -8.76
N ARG A 146 5.99 -18.56 -7.87
CA ARG A 146 5.76 -18.53 -6.42
C ARG A 146 6.31 -17.24 -5.78
N ALA A 147 7.52 -16.80 -6.12
CA ALA A 147 8.07 -15.54 -5.57
C ALA A 147 7.25 -14.33 -6.03
N GLN A 148 6.86 -14.30 -7.31
CA GLN A 148 5.98 -13.26 -7.83
C GLN A 148 4.61 -13.29 -7.14
N LEU A 149 4.01 -14.47 -7.00
CA LEU A 149 2.75 -14.63 -6.30
C LEU A 149 2.85 -14.20 -4.84
N ARG A 150 3.95 -14.51 -4.16
CA ARG A 150 4.16 -14.08 -2.77
C ARG A 150 4.15 -12.56 -2.64
N VAL A 151 4.85 -11.85 -3.52
CA VAL A 151 4.84 -10.38 -3.54
C VAL A 151 3.43 -9.85 -3.82
N MET A 152 2.72 -10.43 -4.79
CA MET A 152 1.37 -10.02 -5.15
C MET A 152 0.37 -10.24 -4.00
N LEU A 153 0.48 -11.34 -3.27
CA LEU A 153 -0.37 -11.60 -2.11
C LEU A 153 -0.01 -10.71 -0.92
N ASP A 154 1.27 -10.39 -0.73
CA ASP A 154 1.75 -9.49 0.33
C ASP A 154 1.22 -8.06 0.15
N ILE A 155 1.13 -7.60 -1.10
CA ILE A 155 0.58 -6.28 -1.45
C ILE A 155 -0.94 -6.29 -1.74
N GLY A 156 -1.60 -7.45 -1.66
CA GLY A 156 -3.03 -7.61 -1.93
C GLY A 156 -3.44 -7.36 -3.39
N ASP A 157 -2.55 -7.64 -4.34
CA ASP A 157 -2.75 -7.41 -5.77
C ASP A 157 -3.75 -8.43 -6.36
N GLY A 158 -4.85 -7.93 -6.90
CA GLY A 158 -5.89 -8.78 -7.52
C GLY A 158 -5.44 -9.55 -8.76
N ALA A 159 -4.33 -9.16 -9.41
CA ALA A 159 -3.73 -9.94 -10.48
C ALA A 159 -3.03 -11.21 -9.95
N ALA A 160 -2.95 -11.40 -8.62
CA ALA A 160 -2.58 -12.68 -8.02
C ALA A 160 -3.49 -13.80 -8.53
N LEU A 161 -4.79 -13.53 -8.73
CA LEU A 161 -5.72 -14.54 -9.26
C LEU A 161 -5.38 -14.94 -10.70
N GLU A 162 -4.99 -13.97 -11.53
CA GLU A 162 -4.57 -14.21 -12.90
C GLU A 162 -3.26 -15.00 -12.94
N LEU A 163 -2.29 -14.64 -12.09
CA LEU A 163 -1.03 -15.36 -11.98
C LEU A 163 -1.23 -16.79 -11.48
N VAL A 164 -2.10 -17.01 -10.48
CA VAL A 164 -2.44 -18.35 -9.98
C VAL A 164 -3.06 -19.23 -11.08
N ALA A 165 -3.91 -18.64 -11.92
CA ALA A 165 -4.52 -19.34 -13.05
C ALA A 165 -3.49 -19.62 -14.17
N ALA A 166 -2.65 -18.64 -14.50
CA ALA A 166 -1.66 -18.74 -15.56
C ALA A 166 -0.50 -19.70 -15.22
N ALA A 167 -0.09 -19.74 -13.94
CA ALA A 167 1.01 -20.56 -13.45
C ALA A 167 0.54 -21.86 -12.78
N GLN A 168 -0.64 -22.38 -13.14
CA GLN A 168 -1.24 -23.56 -12.52
C GLN A 168 -0.29 -24.76 -12.46
N GLY A 169 0.36 -25.11 -13.57
CA GLY A 169 1.25 -26.28 -13.65
C GLY A 169 2.52 -26.15 -12.80
N GLU A 170 3.08 -24.94 -12.68
CA GLU A 170 4.26 -24.69 -11.85
C GLU A 170 3.89 -24.70 -10.36
N LEU A 171 2.80 -24.01 -10.02
CA LEU A 171 2.31 -23.92 -8.64
C LEU A 171 1.77 -25.26 -8.14
N SER A 172 1.05 -26.04 -8.95
CA SER A 172 0.57 -27.37 -8.56
C SER A 172 1.68 -28.41 -8.51
N GLY A 173 2.73 -28.26 -9.33
CA GLY A 173 3.95 -29.06 -9.22
C GLY A 173 4.73 -28.81 -7.92
N TYR A 174 4.68 -27.58 -7.40
CA TYR A 174 5.36 -27.20 -6.16
C TYR A 174 4.53 -27.45 -4.89
N LEU A 175 3.23 -27.14 -4.92
CA LEU A 175 2.33 -27.21 -3.76
C LEU A 175 1.60 -28.56 -3.66
N GLY A 176 1.43 -29.25 -4.77
CA GLY A 176 0.46 -30.32 -4.94
C GLY A 176 -0.94 -29.81 -5.29
N GLU A 177 -1.72 -30.63 -6.00
CA GLU A 177 -3.06 -30.30 -6.51
C GLU A 177 -4.04 -29.84 -5.40
N ARG A 178 -3.95 -30.43 -4.19
CA ARG A 178 -4.81 -30.05 -3.06
C ARG A 178 -4.51 -28.66 -2.52
N GLU A 179 -3.25 -28.36 -2.26
CA GLU A 179 -2.85 -27.05 -1.72
C GLU A 179 -3.00 -25.95 -2.77
N TYR A 180 -2.77 -26.25 -4.06
CA TYR A 180 -3.09 -25.33 -5.15
C TYR A 180 -4.58 -24.95 -5.18
N ALA A 181 -5.49 -25.91 -5.00
CA ALA A 181 -6.91 -25.63 -4.95
C ALA A 181 -7.29 -24.72 -3.76
N VAL A 182 -6.66 -24.92 -2.59
CA VAL A 182 -6.85 -24.07 -1.41
C VAL A 182 -6.28 -22.67 -1.64
N LEU A 183 -5.08 -22.56 -2.22
CA LEU A 183 -4.46 -21.29 -2.59
C LEU A 183 -5.38 -20.51 -3.54
N ARG A 184 -5.84 -21.14 -4.62
CA ARG A 184 -6.72 -20.51 -5.61
C ARG A 184 -8.03 -20.05 -5.01
N ALA A 185 -8.65 -20.84 -4.12
CA ALA A 185 -9.85 -20.44 -3.41
C ALA A 185 -9.58 -19.23 -2.52
N ALA A 186 -8.54 -19.27 -1.68
CA ALA A 186 -8.17 -18.15 -0.81
C ALA A 186 -7.90 -16.85 -1.60
N VAL A 187 -7.21 -16.93 -2.74
CA VAL A 187 -6.99 -15.75 -3.60
C VAL A 187 -8.30 -15.26 -4.24
N SER A 188 -9.20 -16.16 -4.64
CA SER A 188 -10.51 -15.80 -5.20
C SER A 188 -11.45 -15.18 -4.17
N ASP A 189 -11.33 -15.58 -2.91
CA ASP A 189 -12.08 -15.06 -1.76
C ASP A 189 -11.40 -13.83 -1.11
N PHE A 190 -10.34 -13.29 -1.74
CA PHE A 190 -9.53 -12.17 -1.23
C PHE A 190 -8.87 -12.43 0.15
N GLU A 191 -8.77 -13.69 0.57
CA GLU A 191 -8.05 -14.13 1.78
C GLU A 191 -6.53 -14.23 1.50
N TYR A 192 -5.88 -13.10 1.24
CA TYR A 192 -4.47 -13.07 0.83
C TYR A 192 -3.50 -13.56 1.92
N GLU A 193 -3.78 -13.30 3.20
CA GLU A 193 -3.00 -13.84 4.33
C GLU A 193 -3.01 -15.38 4.31
N ARG A 194 -4.19 -15.96 4.12
CA ARG A 194 -4.36 -17.42 4.03
C ARG A 194 -3.68 -18.00 2.80
N ALA A 195 -3.72 -17.29 1.68
CA ALA A 195 -3.02 -17.67 0.47
C ALA A 195 -1.49 -17.69 0.67
N LEU A 196 -0.93 -16.70 1.39
CA LEU A 196 0.49 -16.68 1.77
C LEU A 196 0.88 -17.85 2.68
N GLU A 197 0.03 -18.20 3.66
CA GLU A 197 0.27 -19.35 4.54
C GLU A 197 0.35 -20.66 3.75
N VAL A 198 -0.54 -20.85 2.78
CA VAL A 198 -0.51 -22.02 1.88
C VAL A 198 0.77 -22.04 1.05
N LEU A 199 1.18 -20.89 0.54
CA LEU A 199 2.38 -20.75 -0.28
C LEU A 199 3.68 -21.01 0.51
N ASP A 200 3.71 -20.68 1.80
CA ASP A 200 4.86 -20.86 2.71
C ASP A 200 4.98 -22.29 3.27
N ARG A 201 3.84 -22.93 3.56
CA ARG A 201 3.79 -24.24 4.21
C ARG A 201 4.44 -25.34 3.37
N SER A 202 4.23 -25.31 2.06
CA SER A 202 4.78 -26.32 1.14
C SER A 202 6.28 -26.15 0.87
N GLY A 203 6.89 -25.02 1.26
CA GLY A 203 8.33 -24.81 1.16
C GLY A 203 9.17 -25.46 2.25
N ARG A 204 8.54 -25.94 3.31
CA ARG A 204 9.21 -26.69 4.38
C ARG A 204 9.25 -28.20 4.14
N SER A 205 8.52 -28.74 3.17
CA SER A 205 8.41 -30.19 2.93
C SER A 205 9.35 -30.73 1.83
N GLY A 206 10.22 -29.90 1.25
CA GLY A 206 11.17 -30.26 0.19
C GLY A 206 12.65 -30.20 0.60
N GLN A 207 12.94 -29.97 1.87
CA GLN A 207 14.27 -30.14 2.46
C GLN A 207 14.16 -31.11 3.64
N GLU A 208 13.94 -32.40 3.38
CA GLU A 208 14.28 -33.54 4.25
C GLU A 208 13.91 -34.86 3.56
#